data_AF-A0A2S8DE33-F1
#
_entry.id   AF-A0A2S8DE33-F1
#
_cell.length_a   1.000
_cell.length_b   1.000
_cell.length_c   1.000
_cell.angle_alpha   90.00
_cell.angle_beta   90.00
_cell.angle_gamma   90.00
#
_symmetry.space_group_name_H-M   'P 1'
#
loop_
_entity.id
_entity.type
_entity.pdbx_description
1 polymer ?
#
loop_
_entity_poly.entity_id
_entity_poly.type
_entity_poly.pdbx_seq_one_letter_code
_entity_poly.pdbx_strand_id
1 'polypeptide(L)'
;MFSVNNTHSSVSCSPSINSNSTSNEHYLRILTEWEKNSSPGEERGIAFNRLSQCFQNQEAVLNLSDLNLTSLPELPKHISALIVENNKLTSLPKLPAFLKELNADNNRLSVIPELPESLTTLSVRSNQLENLPVLPNHLTSLFVENNRLYNLPALPEKLKFLHVYYNRLTTLPDLPDKLEILCAQRNNLVTLPQFSDRNNIRQKEYYFHFNQITTLPESFSQLDSSYRINISGNPLSTRVLQSLQRLTSSPDYHGPQIYFSMSDGQQNTLHRPLADAVTAWFPENKQSDVSQIWHAFE
;
A
#
# COMPACT_ATOMS: atom_id res chain seq x y z
N MET A 1 -75.20 16.12 55.16
CA MET A 1 -74.31 14.95 55.33
C MET A 1 -72.91 15.34 54.88
N PHE A 2 -72.02 15.48 55.85
CA PHE A 2 -70.56 15.35 55.86
C PHE A 2 -69.69 15.48 54.58
N SER A 3 -68.80 16.47 54.66
CA SER A 3 -67.33 16.37 54.59
C SER A 3 -66.55 16.69 53.30
N VAL A 4 -65.61 17.61 53.54
CA VAL A 4 -64.39 18.03 52.84
C VAL A 4 -63.41 16.86 52.63
N ASN A 5 -62.63 16.85 51.54
CA ASN A 5 -61.18 16.58 51.58
C ASN A 5 -60.41 16.89 50.28
N ASN A 6 -59.40 17.74 50.45
CA ASN A 6 -58.20 17.87 49.61
C ASN A 6 -57.37 16.56 49.60
N THR A 7 -56.60 16.32 48.54
CA THR A 7 -55.11 16.40 48.53
C THR A 7 -54.43 15.48 47.48
N HIS A 8 -53.29 15.98 47.00
CA HIS A 8 -52.10 15.29 46.49
C HIS A 8 -52.06 14.76 45.04
N SER A 9 -51.49 15.62 44.16
CA SER A 9 -50.18 15.41 43.50
C SER A 9 -49.67 13.96 43.40
N SER A 10 -49.53 13.47 42.18
CA SER A 10 -48.39 12.65 41.78
C SER A 10 -48.01 12.95 40.34
N VAL A 11 -47.16 13.97 40.14
CA VAL A 11 -46.32 14.08 38.95
C VAL A 11 -45.37 12.89 38.99
N SER A 12 -45.60 11.90 38.13
CA SER A 12 -44.66 10.81 37.90
C SER A 12 -43.48 11.34 37.09
N CYS A 13 -42.51 11.95 37.77
CA CYS A 13 -41.17 12.14 37.23
C CYS A 13 -40.53 10.75 37.04
N SER A 14 -40.47 10.30 35.79
CA SER A 14 -39.56 9.22 35.40
C SER A 14 -38.18 9.85 35.19
N PRO A 15 -37.12 9.46 35.91
CA PRO A 15 -35.78 9.94 35.63
C PRO A 15 -35.26 9.18 34.41
N SER A 16 -35.15 9.85 33.27
CA SER A 16 -34.29 9.44 32.17
C SER A 16 -32.83 9.63 32.59
N ILE A 17 -32.32 8.76 33.46
CA ILE A 17 -30.93 8.73 33.93
C ILE A 17 -30.12 7.77 33.04
N ASN A 18 -29.21 8.37 32.27
CA ASN A 18 -27.82 7.93 32.05
C ASN A 18 -27.51 6.56 31.44
N SER A 19 -27.85 6.32 30.17
CA SER A 19 -27.06 5.35 29.37
C SER A 19 -25.73 5.97 28.90
N ASN A 20 -25.73 7.26 28.57
CA ASN A 20 -24.56 7.95 28.02
C ASN A 20 -23.49 8.27 29.09
N SER A 21 -23.86 8.60 30.32
CA SER A 21 -22.86 8.94 31.34
C SER A 21 -22.03 7.72 31.78
N THR A 22 -22.65 6.54 31.86
CA THR A 22 -21.96 5.30 32.24
C THR A 22 -20.99 4.83 31.15
N SER A 23 -21.36 4.98 29.87
CA SER A 23 -20.46 4.69 28.75
C SER A 23 -19.26 5.65 28.70
N ASN A 24 -19.49 6.93 29.01
CA ASN A 24 -18.43 7.94 29.04
C ASN A 24 -17.45 7.70 30.19
N GLU A 25 -17.95 7.40 31.38
CA GLU A 25 -17.10 7.07 32.54
C GLU A 25 -16.27 5.82 32.29
N HIS A 26 -16.85 4.80 31.66
CA HIS A 26 -16.13 3.57 31.35
C HIS A 26 -14.96 3.82 30.39
N TYR A 27 -15.20 4.55 29.30
CA TYR A 27 -14.16 4.89 28.33
C TYR A 27 -13.03 5.71 28.96
N LEU A 28 -13.36 6.72 29.76
CA LEU A 28 -12.35 7.53 30.45
C LEU A 28 -11.49 6.71 31.42
N ARG A 29 -12.07 5.72 32.11
CA ARG A 29 -11.29 4.81 32.98
C ARG A 29 -10.27 4.00 32.19
N ILE A 30 -10.67 3.45 31.04
CA ILE A 30 -9.75 2.72 30.13
C ILE A 30 -8.59 3.63 29.69
N LEU A 31 -8.89 4.88 29.31
CA LEU A 31 -7.88 5.84 28.91
C LEU A 31 -6.90 6.18 30.04
N THR A 32 -7.39 6.37 31.26
CA THR A 32 -6.54 6.67 32.43
C THR A 32 -5.63 5.49 32.79
N GLU A 33 -6.11 4.25 32.68
CA GLU A 33 -5.27 3.07 32.89
C GLU A 33 -4.18 2.95 31.81
N TRP A 34 -4.53 3.21 30.55
CA TRP A 34 -3.58 3.21 29.45
C TRP A 34 -2.51 4.30 29.59
N GLU A 35 -2.89 5.52 29.99
CA GLU A 35 -1.96 6.62 30.22
C GLU A 35 -0.94 6.28 31.33
N LYS A 36 -1.40 5.69 32.43
CA LYS A 36 -0.54 5.30 33.56
C LYS A 36 0.50 4.24 33.18
N ASN A 37 0.18 3.38 32.21
CA ASN A 37 1.07 2.33 31.71
C ASN A 37 2.05 2.84 30.62
N SER A 38 2.46 4.11 30.69
CA SER A 38 3.37 4.75 29.73
C SER A 38 4.81 4.21 29.88
N SER A 39 5.46 3.91 28.75
CA SER A 39 6.90 3.64 28.74
C SER A 39 7.71 4.94 28.72
N PRO A 40 8.96 4.94 29.20
CA PRO A 40 9.82 6.12 29.12
C PRO A 40 9.92 6.69 27.70
N GLY A 41 9.63 7.99 27.56
CA GLY A 41 9.67 8.72 26.29
C GLY A 41 8.39 8.67 25.45
N GLU A 42 7.32 8.04 25.94
CA GLU A 42 5.99 8.14 25.33
C GLU A 42 5.23 9.37 25.84
N GLU A 43 4.58 10.10 24.93
CA GLU A 43 3.76 11.28 25.25
C GLU A 43 2.28 10.90 25.49
N ARG A 44 2.04 9.88 26.31
CA ARG A 44 0.67 9.38 26.56
C ARG A 44 -0.25 10.40 27.22
N GLY A 45 0.27 11.34 28.00
CA GLY A 45 -0.56 12.41 28.58
C GLY A 45 -1.13 13.35 27.53
N ILE A 46 -0.35 13.67 26.49
CA ILE A 46 -0.86 14.44 25.34
C ILE A 46 -1.89 13.62 24.57
N ALA A 47 -1.62 12.34 24.32
CA ALA A 47 -2.56 11.45 23.65
C ALA A 47 -3.88 11.29 24.43
N PHE A 48 -3.81 11.17 25.76
CA PHE A 48 -4.97 11.11 26.65
C PHE A 48 -5.86 12.35 26.48
N ASN A 49 -5.27 13.54 26.46
CA ASN A 49 -6.01 14.78 26.25
C ASN A 49 -6.68 14.82 24.88
N ARG A 50 -5.97 14.45 23.81
CA ARG A 50 -6.53 14.42 22.44
C ARG A 50 -7.65 13.38 22.30
N LEU A 51 -7.48 12.19 22.87
CA LEU A 51 -8.51 11.14 22.91
C LEU A 51 -9.75 11.61 23.67
N SER A 52 -9.55 12.23 24.83
CA SER A 52 -10.64 12.75 25.68
C SER A 52 -11.41 13.86 24.97
N GLN A 53 -10.71 14.80 24.34
CA GLN A 53 -11.32 15.89 23.56
C GLN A 53 -12.12 15.33 22.37
N CYS A 54 -11.51 14.46 21.57
CA CYS A 54 -12.17 13.84 20.42
C CYS A 54 -13.46 13.12 20.83
N PHE A 55 -13.42 12.40 21.95
CA PHE A 55 -14.58 11.70 22.49
C PHE A 55 -15.65 12.65 23.04
N GLN A 56 -15.28 13.65 23.83
CA GLN A 56 -16.24 14.60 24.43
C GLN A 56 -16.91 15.48 23.38
N ASN A 57 -16.14 15.95 22.39
CA ASN A 57 -16.61 16.84 21.34
C ASN A 57 -17.25 16.09 20.16
N GLN A 58 -17.23 14.75 20.18
CA GLN A 58 -17.69 13.90 19.08
C GLN A 58 -17.01 14.25 17.75
N GLU A 59 -15.70 14.53 17.81
CA GLU A 59 -14.92 14.86 16.62
C GLU A 59 -14.79 13.65 15.71
N ALA A 60 -14.91 13.88 14.40
CA ALA A 60 -14.80 12.83 13.40
C ALA A 60 -13.36 12.39 13.13
N VAL A 61 -12.37 13.21 13.49
CA VAL A 61 -10.95 12.99 13.20
C VAL A 61 -10.20 12.89 14.52
N LEU A 62 -9.42 11.82 14.68
CA LEU A 62 -8.51 11.62 15.82
C LEU A 62 -7.07 11.61 15.32
N ASN A 63 -6.28 12.58 15.78
CA ASN A 63 -4.85 12.68 15.44
C ASN A 63 -3.96 12.49 16.68
N LEU A 64 -3.21 11.38 16.71
CA LEU A 64 -2.25 11.00 17.75
C LEU A 64 -0.82 10.89 17.20
N SER A 65 -0.51 11.67 16.15
CA SER A 65 0.79 11.64 15.47
C SER A 65 1.88 12.30 16.30
N ASP A 66 3.11 11.83 16.11
CA ASP A 66 4.34 12.39 16.71
C ASP A 66 4.40 12.32 18.25
N LEU A 67 3.87 11.25 18.84
CA LEU A 67 3.78 11.09 20.30
C LEU A 67 4.64 9.95 20.86
N ASN A 68 5.52 9.37 20.03
CA ASN A 68 6.39 8.23 20.37
C ASN A 68 5.64 6.99 20.90
N LEU A 69 4.32 6.89 20.69
CA LEU A 69 3.46 5.87 21.28
C LEU A 69 3.90 4.47 20.87
N THR A 70 3.91 3.54 21.82
CA THR A 70 4.21 2.12 21.54
C THR A 70 2.96 1.27 21.39
N SER A 71 1.83 1.74 21.90
CA SER A 71 0.52 1.11 21.81
C SER A 71 -0.60 2.16 21.77
N LEU A 72 -1.81 1.76 21.40
CA LEU A 72 -3.01 2.60 21.47
C LEU A 72 -4.07 1.92 22.37
N PRO A 73 -4.93 2.70 23.05
CA PRO A 73 -6.07 2.17 23.78
C PRO A 73 -7.22 1.80 22.84
N GLU A 74 -8.38 1.41 23.39
CA GLU A 74 -9.62 1.34 22.61
C GLU A 74 -9.92 2.71 21.98
N LEU A 75 -10.34 2.71 20.71
CA LEU A 75 -10.60 3.92 19.94
C LEU A 75 -12.06 4.36 20.09
N PRO A 76 -12.35 5.67 20.02
CA PRO A 76 -13.73 6.15 19.98
C PRO A 76 -14.46 5.60 18.75
N LYS A 77 -15.66 5.07 18.94
CA LYS A 77 -16.39 4.33 17.87
C LYS A 77 -16.95 5.23 16.77
N HIS A 78 -17.07 6.54 17.02
CA HIS A 78 -17.69 7.51 16.11
C HIS A 78 -16.72 8.14 15.11
N ILE A 79 -15.40 7.94 15.24
CA ILE A 79 -14.42 8.57 14.36
C ILE A 79 -14.52 8.00 12.94
N SER A 80 -14.35 8.89 11.96
CA SER A 80 -14.24 8.54 10.54
C SER A 80 -12.80 8.57 10.04
N ALA A 81 -11.88 9.25 10.74
CA ALA A 81 -10.47 9.30 10.36
C ALA A 81 -9.56 9.12 11.57
N LEU A 82 -8.54 8.28 11.42
CA LEU A 82 -7.51 8.01 12.42
C LEU A 82 -6.13 8.30 11.84
N ILE A 83 -5.39 9.20 12.48
CA ILE A 83 -4.03 9.59 12.09
C ILE A 83 -3.11 9.30 13.29
N VAL A 84 -2.21 8.34 13.13
CA VAL A 84 -1.29 7.85 14.17
C VAL A 84 0.14 7.76 13.65
N GLU A 85 0.48 8.58 12.65
CA GLU A 85 1.79 8.55 12.00
C GLU A 85 2.94 8.96 12.94
N ASN A 86 4.16 8.56 12.59
CA ASN A 86 5.38 8.91 13.33
C ASN A 86 5.33 8.49 14.81
N ASN A 87 4.91 7.25 15.06
CA ASN A 87 4.94 6.63 16.38
C ASN A 87 5.83 5.38 16.36
N LYS A 88 5.80 4.58 17.42
CA LYS A 88 6.55 3.33 17.56
C LYS A 88 5.60 2.14 17.70
N LEU A 89 4.39 2.25 17.15
CA LEU A 89 3.34 1.23 17.27
C LEU A 89 3.77 -0.06 16.60
N THR A 90 3.62 -1.17 17.29
CA THR A 90 3.90 -2.52 16.75
C THR A 90 2.65 -3.24 16.25
N SER A 91 1.48 -2.79 16.72
CA SER A 91 0.14 -3.24 16.33
C SER A 91 -0.87 -2.11 16.49
N LEU A 92 -2.04 -2.27 15.87
CA LEU A 92 -3.20 -1.38 16.06
C LEU A 92 -4.31 -2.15 16.80
N PRO A 93 -5.11 -1.47 17.63
CA PRO A 93 -6.31 -2.04 18.24
C PRO A 93 -7.39 -2.27 17.16
N LYS A 94 -8.52 -2.88 17.56
CA LYS A 94 -9.66 -3.03 16.66
C LYS A 94 -10.11 -1.66 16.12
N LEU A 95 -10.23 -1.55 14.81
CA LEU A 95 -10.62 -0.32 14.14
C LEU A 95 -12.13 -0.05 14.28
N PRO A 96 -12.56 1.21 14.41
CA PRO A 96 -13.97 1.60 14.39
C PRO A 96 -14.66 1.18 13.09
N ALA A 97 -15.89 0.67 13.20
CA ALA A 97 -16.62 0.10 12.06
C ALA A 97 -16.95 1.10 10.94
N PHE A 98 -16.96 2.41 11.25
CA PHE A 98 -17.28 3.49 10.31
C PHE A 98 -16.05 4.28 9.87
N LEU A 99 -14.85 3.79 10.18
CA LEU A 99 -13.60 4.44 9.78
C LEU A 99 -13.48 4.46 8.25
N LYS A 100 -13.23 5.63 7.68
CA LYS A 100 -13.04 5.86 6.25
C LYS A 100 -11.58 6.06 5.89
N GLU A 101 -10.81 6.67 6.80
CA GLU A 101 -9.41 6.99 6.57
C GLU A 101 -8.53 6.50 7.72
N LEU A 102 -7.47 5.77 7.38
CA LEU A 102 -6.43 5.36 8.30
C LEU A 102 -5.07 5.78 7.76
N ASN A 103 -4.37 6.63 8.51
CA ASN A 103 -2.94 6.90 8.33
C ASN A 103 -2.19 6.40 9.57
N ALA A 104 -1.40 5.33 9.39
CA ALA A 104 -0.49 4.79 10.41
C ALA A 104 0.95 4.66 9.86
N ASP A 105 1.35 5.64 9.06
CA ASP A 105 2.68 5.72 8.47
C ASP A 105 3.80 5.82 9.52
N ASN A 106 5.02 5.44 9.13
CA ASN A 106 6.24 5.59 9.93
C ASN A 106 6.08 5.03 11.36
N ASN A 107 5.66 3.77 11.43
CA ASN A 107 5.51 3.00 12.66
C ASN A 107 6.37 1.72 12.58
N ARG A 108 6.11 0.74 13.46
CA ARG A 108 6.78 -0.56 13.47
C ARG A 108 5.76 -1.69 13.33
N LEU A 109 4.66 -1.43 12.63
CA LEU A 109 3.58 -2.39 12.46
C LEU A 109 4.09 -3.62 11.71
N SER A 110 3.96 -4.79 12.34
CA SER A 110 4.24 -6.09 11.72
C SER A 110 2.98 -6.77 11.19
N VAL A 111 1.83 -6.36 11.73
CA VAL A 111 0.48 -6.78 11.33
C VAL A 111 -0.47 -5.60 11.44
N ILE A 112 -1.51 -5.62 10.61
CA ILE A 112 -2.66 -4.72 10.74
C ILE A 112 -3.93 -5.54 11.02
N PRO A 113 -4.86 -5.01 11.84
CA PRO A 113 -6.12 -5.69 12.16
C PRO A 113 -7.03 -5.77 10.93
N GLU A 114 -8.17 -6.46 11.07
CA GLU A 114 -9.22 -6.43 10.07
C GLU A 114 -9.65 -5.00 9.75
N LEU A 115 -9.78 -4.72 8.45
CA LEU A 115 -10.15 -3.41 7.94
C LEU A 115 -11.67 -3.27 7.91
N PRO A 116 -12.23 -2.12 8.33
CA PRO A 116 -13.67 -1.89 8.24
C PRO A 116 -14.10 -1.72 6.78
N GLU A 117 -15.28 -2.25 6.43
CA GLU A 117 -15.85 -2.15 5.07
C GLU A 117 -16.03 -0.70 4.57
N SER A 118 -16.15 0.26 5.49
CA SER A 118 -16.28 1.68 5.17
C SER A 118 -14.96 2.35 4.73
N LEU A 119 -13.82 1.67 4.88
CA LEU A 119 -12.51 2.25 4.64
C LEU A 119 -12.32 2.57 3.13
N THR A 120 -12.01 3.83 2.84
CA THR A 120 -11.74 4.32 1.49
C THR A 120 -10.26 4.60 1.27
N THR A 121 -9.53 4.97 2.33
CA THR A 121 -8.11 5.30 2.28
C THR A 121 -7.34 4.57 3.38
N LEU A 122 -6.31 3.82 2.97
CA LEU A 122 -5.36 3.15 3.88
C LEU A 122 -3.93 3.59 3.55
N SER A 123 -3.25 4.19 4.53
CA SER A 123 -1.82 4.50 4.49
C SER A 123 -1.11 3.85 5.67
N VAL A 124 -0.17 2.96 5.37
CA VAL A 124 0.69 2.25 6.34
C VAL A 124 2.13 2.20 5.81
N ARG A 125 2.59 3.29 5.17
CA ARG A 125 3.94 3.45 4.62
C ARG A 125 5.00 3.30 5.71
N SER A 126 6.17 2.79 5.34
CA SER A 126 7.34 2.72 6.23
C SER A 126 7.03 1.95 7.52
N ASN A 127 6.52 0.73 7.36
CA ASN A 127 6.26 -0.21 8.45
C ASN A 127 7.07 -1.50 8.22
N GLN A 128 6.70 -2.58 8.91
CA GLN A 128 7.40 -3.87 8.83
C GLN A 128 6.44 -4.98 8.35
N LEU A 129 5.42 -4.62 7.57
CA LEU A 129 4.39 -5.54 7.13
C LEU A 129 4.96 -6.53 6.11
N GLU A 130 4.69 -7.81 6.33
CA GLU A 130 5.00 -8.88 5.38
C GLU A 130 3.76 -9.32 4.59
N ASN A 131 2.56 -9.08 5.13
CA ASN A 131 1.28 -9.39 4.49
C ASN A 131 0.25 -8.29 4.78
N LEU A 132 -0.79 -8.23 3.96
CA LEU A 132 -1.99 -7.41 4.19
C LEU A 132 -3.20 -8.32 4.43
N PRO A 133 -4.19 -7.89 5.23
CA PRO A 133 -5.48 -8.56 5.37
C PRO A 133 -6.29 -8.36 4.09
N VAL A 134 -7.49 -8.94 4.05
CA VAL A 134 -8.45 -8.70 2.96
C VAL A 134 -8.77 -7.21 2.88
N LEU A 135 -8.70 -6.66 1.66
CA LEU A 135 -8.98 -5.26 1.40
C LEU A 135 -10.50 -5.04 1.24
N PRO A 136 -11.07 -3.99 1.84
CA PRO A 136 -12.49 -3.72 1.72
C PRO A 136 -12.86 -3.27 0.31
N ASN A 137 -14.07 -3.61 -0.13
CA ASN A 137 -14.53 -3.39 -1.50
C ASN A 137 -14.63 -1.90 -1.91
N HIS A 138 -14.70 -1.00 -0.93
CA HIS A 138 -14.83 0.43 -1.12
C HIS A 138 -13.48 1.18 -1.13
N LEU A 139 -12.37 0.49 -0.92
CA LEU A 139 -11.04 1.10 -0.88
C LEU A 139 -10.70 1.71 -2.24
N THR A 140 -10.34 2.99 -2.24
CA THR A 140 -9.94 3.74 -3.44
C THR A 140 -8.45 4.03 -3.46
N SER A 141 -7.81 4.08 -2.28
CA SER A 141 -6.40 4.48 -2.13
C SER A 141 -5.68 3.56 -1.16
N LEU A 142 -4.59 2.94 -1.61
CA LEU A 142 -3.74 2.05 -0.82
C LEU A 142 -2.27 2.46 -0.93
N PHE A 143 -1.69 2.87 0.20
CA PHE A 143 -0.29 3.27 0.33
C PHE A 143 0.43 2.36 1.34
N VAL A 144 1.27 1.47 0.82
CA VAL A 144 1.97 0.42 1.59
C VAL A 144 3.45 0.32 1.21
N GLU A 145 4.01 1.36 0.60
CA GLU A 145 5.43 1.42 0.25
C GLU A 145 6.36 1.35 1.47
N ASN A 146 7.62 0.98 1.22
CA ASN A 146 8.64 0.80 2.26
C ASN A 146 8.20 -0.21 3.35
N ASN A 147 7.68 -1.35 2.93
CA ASN A 147 7.36 -2.49 3.80
C ASN A 147 8.19 -3.72 3.37
N ARG A 148 7.79 -4.91 3.81
CA ARG A 148 8.45 -6.18 3.48
C ARG A 148 7.49 -7.14 2.76
N LEU A 149 6.46 -6.60 2.10
CA LEU A 149 5.42 -7.37 1.43
C LEU A 149 6.03 -8.22 0.31
N TYR A 150 5.69 -9.51 0.28
CA TYR A 150 6.11 -10.44 -0.77
C TYR A 150 4.95 -10.83 -1.70
N ASN A 151 3.70 -10.57 -1.30
CA ASN A 151 2.50 -10.66 -2.12
C ASN A 151 1.50 -9.54 -1.77
N LEU A 152 0.44 -9.43 -2.56
CA LEU A 152 -0.74 -8.62 -2.26
C LEU A 152 -1.99 -9.50 -2.28
N PRO A 153 -3.00 -9.19 -1.45
CA PRO A 153 -4.34 -9.77 -1.57
C PRO A 153 -5.02 -9.31 -2.86
N ALA A 154 -6.19 -9.86 -3.15
CA ALA A 154 -7.04 -9.39 -4.25
C ALA A 154 -7.32 -7.88 -4.10
N LEU A 155 -7.15 -7.14 -5.20
CA LEU A 155 -7.36 -5.70 -5.21
C LEU A 155 -8.85 -5.39 -5.42
N PRO A 156 -9.41 -4.41 -4.71
CA PRO A 156 -10.81 -4.05 -4.87
C PRO A 156 -11.05 -3.32 -6.19
N GLU A 157 -12.19 -3.58 -6.83
CA GLU A 157 -12.59 -3.01 -8.14
C GLU A 157 -12.64 -1.47 -8.18
N LYS A 158 -12.74 -0.82 -7.02
CA LYS A 158 -12.81 0.64 -6.91
C LYS A 158 -11.45 1.31 -6.69
N LEU A 159 -10.37 0.54 -6.58
CA LEU A 159 -9.04 1.06 -6.32
C LEU A 159 -8.57 1.93 -7.48
N LYS A 160 -8.09 3.13 -7.16
CA LYS A 160 -7.58 4.12 -8.11
C LYS A 160 -6.09 4.36 -7.94
N PHE A 161 -5.60 4.34 -6.69
CA PHE A 161 -4.22 4.63 -6.34
C PHE A 161 -3.63 3.44 -5.57
N LEU A 162 -2.55 2.87 -6.11
CA LEU A 162 -1.84 1.76 -5.49
C LEU A 162 -0.33 2.05 -5.43
N HIS A 163 0.18 2.30 -4.23
CA HIS A 163 1.62 2.49 -3.99
C HIS A 163 2.18 1.33 -3.18
N VAL A 164 3.03 0.54 -3.82
CA VAL A 164 3.62 -0.70 -3.27
C VAL A 164 5.13 -0.74 -3.49
N TYR A 165 5.74 0.38 -3.86
CA TYR A 165 7.16 0.48 -4.16
C TYR A 165 8.05 0.27 -2.91
N TYR A 166 9.32 -0.13 -3.10
CA TYR A 166 10.20 -0.56 -2.00
C TYR A 166 9.57 -1.66 -1.13
N ASN A 167 9.13 -2.75 -1.77
CA ASN A 167 8.71 -3.99 -1.12
C ASN A 167 9.53 -5.17 -1.70
N ARG A 168 9.08 -6.40 -1.49
CA ARG A 168 9.71 -7.64 -1.99
C ARG A 168 8.77 -8.42 -2.91
N LEU A 169 7.81 -7.74 -3.55
CA LEU A 169 6.79 -8.38 -4.39
C LEU A 169 7.44 -9.08 -5.58
N THR A 170 7.08 -10.34 -5.81
CA THR A 170 7.54 -11.12 -6.96
C THR A 170 6.52 -11.15 -8.10
N THR A 171 5.26 -10.93 -7.77
CA THR A 171 4.11 -10.86 -8.69
C THR A 171 3.13 -9.80 -8.21
N LEU A 172 2.21 -9.41 -9.09
CA LEU A 172 1.05 -8.59 -8.75
C LEU A 172 -0.23 -9.38 -9.05
N PRO A 173 -1.31 -9.19 -8.27
CA PRO A 173 -2.64 -9.70 -8.60
C PRO A 173 -3.21 -8.98 -9.82
N ASP A 174 -4.38 -9.42 -10.28
CA ASP A 174 -5.12 -8.74 -11.34
C ASP A 174 -5.38 -7.28 -10.95
N LEU A 175 -5.08 -6.38 -11.89
CA LEU A 175 -5.26 -4.95 -11.69
C LEU A 175 -6.73 -4.59 -11.92
N PRO A 176 -7.37 -3.83 -11.01
CA PRO A 176 -8.75 -3.40 -11.22
C PRO A 176 -8.80 -2.39 -12.37
N ASP A 177 -9.87 -2.44 -13.17
CA ASP A 177 -10.00 -1.59 -14.35
C ASP A 177 -9.84 -0.10 -13.97
N LYS A 178 -10.41 0.30 -12.81
CA LYS A 178 -10.40 1.69 -12.32
C LYS A 178 -9.05 2.22 -11.84
N LEU A 179 -7.98 1.42 -11.90
CA LEU A 179 -6.66 1.80 -11.42
C LEU A 179 -6.04 2.88 -12.32
N GLU A 180 -5.84 4.07 -11.75
CA GLU A 180 -5.28 5.25 -12.42
C GLU A 180 -3.76 5.31 -12.23
N ILE A 181 -3.26 5.06 -11.01
CA ILE A 181 -1.83 5.14 -10.68
C ILE A 181 -1.38 3.87 -9.96
N LEU A 182 -0.28 3.28 -10.47
CA LEU A 182 0.40 2.14 -9.89
C LEU A 182 1.88 2.43 -9.71
N CYS A 183 2.33 2.54 -8.47
CA CYS A 183 3.75 2.68 -8.13
C CYS A 183 4.28 1.36 -7.56
N ALA A 184 4.94 0.55 -8.40
CA ALA A 184 5.48 -0.76 -8.04
C ALA A 184 7.00 -0.88 -8.29
N GLN A 185 7.69 0.24 -8.46
CA GLN A 185 9.15 0.30 -8.64
C GLN A 185 9.90 -0.29 -7.43
N ARG A 186 11.13 -0.76 -7.66
CA ARG A 186 12.00 -1.30 -6.60
C ARG A 186 11.32 -2.44 -5.80
N ASN A 187 10.82 -3.41 -6.56
CA ASN A 187 10.36 -4.71 -6.08
C ASN A 187 11.17 -5.81 -6.78
N ASN A 188 10.72 -7.06 -6.64
CA ASN A 188 11.34 -8.23 -7.26
C ASN A 188 10.45 -8.82 -8.37
N LEU A 189 9.64 -7.98 -9.04
CA LEU A 189 8.67 -8.43 -10.04
C LEU A 189 9.39 -9.06 -11.23
N VAL A 190 8.99 -10.27 -11.62
CA VAL A 190 9.60 -11.01 -12.75
C VAL A 190 8.81 -10.82 -14.05
N THR A 191 7.51 -10.55 -13.92
CA THR A 191 6.58 -10.35 -15.03
C THR A 191 5.68 -9.16 -14.75
N LEU A 192 5.20 -8.50 -15.80
CA LEU A 192 4.11 -7.53 -15.69
C LEU A 192 2.76 -8.26 -15.64
N PRO A 193 1.74 -7.66 -14.99
CA PRO A 193 0.38 -8.15 -15.07
C PRO A 193 -0.18 -7.98 -16.48
N GLN A 194 -1.29 -8.66 -16.78
CA GLN A 194 -2.06 -8.37 -17.98
C GLN A 194 -2.70 -7.00 -17.84
N PHE A 195 -2.74 -6.25 -18.94
CA PHE A 195 -3.37 -4.94 -18.98
C PHE A 195 -4.75 -5.05 -19.64
N SER A 196 -5.76 -4.44 -19.03
CA SER A 196 -7.11 -4.33 -19.57
C SER A 196 -7.42 -2.88 -19.92
N ASP A 197 -7.95 -2.68 -21.12
CA ASP A 197 -8.33 -1.35 -21.62
C ASP A 197 -9.85 -1.16 -21.68
N ARG A 198 -10.56 -1.72 -20.71
CA ARG A 198 -12.03 -1.77 -20.71
C ARG A 198 -12.69 -0.45 -20.34
N ASN A 199 -11.93 0.63 -20.13
CA ASN A 199 -12.48 1.89 -19.64
C ASN A 199 -11.86 3.14 -20.26
N ASN A 200 -12.67 4.19 -20.36
CA ASN A 200 -12.29 5.51 -20.87
C ASN A 200 -11.56 6.34 -19.81
N ILE A 201 -10.59 5.75 -19.10
CA ILE A 201 -9.73 6.52 -18.20
C ILE A 201 -8.77 7.35 -19.05
N ARG A 202 -8.73 8.65 -18.79
CA ARG A 202 -7.97 9.60 -19.61
C ARG A 202 -6.46 9.37 -19.56
N GLN A 203 -5.96 8.83 -18.45
CA GLN A 203 -4.53 8.66 -18.21
C GLN A 203 -4.28 7.59 -17.13
N LYS A 204 -3.41 6.63 -17.44
CA LYS A 204 -2.93 5.62 -16.50
C LYS A 204 -1.40 5.71 -16.37
N GLU A 205 -0.90 5.76 -15.14
CA GLU A 205 0.54 5.93 -14.84
C GLU A 205 1.09 4.76 -14.03
N TYR A 206 1.85 3.89 -14.70
CA TYR A 206 2.36 2.66 -14.11
C TYR A 206 3.88 2.65 -14.05
N TYR A 207 4.43 2.57 -12.84
CA TYR A 207 5.85 2.59 -12.55
C TYR A 207 6.31 1.21 -12.10
N PHE A 208 7.10 0.55 -12.94
CA PHE A 208 7.70 -0.77 -12.71
C PHE A 208 9.22 -0.75 -12.76
N HIS A 209 9.84 0.43 -12.76
CA HIS A 209 11.29 0.54 -12.91
C HIS A 209 12.05 -0.09 -11.73
N PHE A 210 13.28 -0.53 -11.97
CA PHE A 210 14.11 -1.25 -10.98
C PHE A 210 13.41 -2.50 -10.42
N ASN A 211 12.93 -3.38 -11.29
CA ASN A 211 12.42 -4.72 -10.96
C ASN A 211 13.27 -5.79 -11.68
N GLN A 212 12.78 -7.04 -11.73
CA GLN A 212 13.43 -8.17 -12.40
C GLN A 212 12.67 -8.62 -13.66
N ILE A 213 11.98 -7.69 -14.33
CA ILE A 213 11.12 -8.00 -15.47
C ILE A 213 11.98 -8.36 -16.68
N THR A 214 11.77 -9.56 -17.22
CA THR A 214 12.54 -10.09 -18.37
C THR A 214 11.76 -10.09 -19.68
N THR A 215 10.43 -10.10 -19.60
CA THR A 215 9.52 -10.18 -20.74
C THR A 215 8.35 -9.22 -20.59
N LEU A 216 7.71 -8.88 -21.71
CA LEU A 216 6.51 -8.05 -21.75
C LEU A 216 5.32 -8.91 -22.19
N PRO A 217 4.13 -8.70 -21.61
CA PRO A 217 2.93 -9.47 -21.96
C PRO A 217 2.40 -9.08 -23.34
N GLU A 218 1.64 -9.97 -23.99
CA GLU A 218 1.02 -9.70 -25.30
C GLU A 218 0.09 -8.48 -25.28
N SER A 219 -0.64 -8.29 -24.18
CA SER A 219 -1.53 -7.14 -23.97
C SER A 219 -0.80 -5.79 -24.02
N PHE A 220 0.53 -5.76 -23.85
CA PHE A 220 1.33 -4.55 -23.93
C PHE A 220 1.26 -3.88 -25.31
N SER A 221 1.04 -4.66 -26.37
CA SER A 221 0.92 -4.15 -27.75
C SER A 221 -0.46 -3.56 -28.04
N GLN A 222 -1.45 -3.81 -27.18
CA GLN A 222 -2.84 -3.36 -27.35
C GLN A 222 -3.13 -2.05 -26.62
N LEU A 223 -2.16 -1.57 -25.83
CA LEU A 223 -2.29 -0.33 -25.09
C LEU A 223 -2.37 0.87 -26.04
N ASP A 224 -3.14 1.87 -25.64
CA ASP A 224 -3.27 3.13 -26.35
C ASP A 224 -2.43 4.24 -25.71
N SER A 225 -2.51 5.45 -26.28
CA SER A 225 -1.81 6.64 -25.80
C SER A 225 -2.19 7.13 -24.40
N SER A 226 -3.22 6.55 -23.75
CA SER A 226 -3.60 6.92 -22.38
C SER A 226 -2.62 6.39 -21.33
N TYR A 227 -1.83 5.37 -21.67
CA TYR A 227 -0.88 4.75 -20.73
C TYR A 227 0.49 5.43 -20.77
N ARG A 228 1.03 5.69 -19.58
CA ARG A 228 2.41 6.06 -19.32
C ARG A 228 3.04 4.98 -18.45
N ILE A 229 3.99 4.23 -19.01
CA ILE A 229 4.56 3.06 -18.35
C ILE A 229 6.08 3.21 -18.26
N ASN A 230 6.63 3.09 -17.05
CA ASN A 230 8.07 3.10 -16.84
C ASN A 230 8.58 1.70 -16.45
N ILE A 231 9.37 1.10 -17.32
CA ILE A 231 10.00 -0.22 -17.16
C ILE A 231 11.54 -0.13 -17.13
N SER A 232 12.11 1.07 -16.98
CA SER A 232 13.58 1.25 -16.93
C SER A 232 14.25 0.46 -15.80
N GLY A 233 15.52 0.11 -15.96
CA GLY A 233 16.26 -0.66 -14.95
C GLY A 233 15.71 -2.08 -14.70
N ASN A 234 15.07 -2.69 -15.70
CA ASN A 234 14.69 -4.09 -15.72
C ASN A 234 15.60 -4.90 -16.68
N PRO A 235 15.88 -6.18 -16.40
CA PRO A 235 16.70 -7.06 -17.23
C PRO A 235 15.97 -7.54 -18.50
N LEU A 236 15.43 -6.62 -19.30
CA LEU A 236 14.81 -6.90 -20.58
C LEU A 236 15.88 -7.25 -21.62
N SER A 237 15.59 -8.23 -22.48
CA SER A 237 16.52 -8.58 -23.55
C SER A 237 16.74 -7.43 -24.54
N THR A 238 17.95 -7.32 -25.08
CA THR A 238 18.32 -6.30 -26.10
C THR A 238 17.38 -6.32 -27.31
N ARG A 239 16.91 -7.51 -27.70
CA ARG A 239 15.93 -7.67 -28.78
C ARG A 239 14.59 -7.00 -28.46
N VAL A 240 14.10 -7.12 -27.23
CA VAL A 240 12.88 -6.45 -26.77
C VAL A 240 13.09 -4.95 -26.78
N LEU A 241 14.21 -4.46 -26.24
CA LEU A 241 14.53 -3.03 -26.18
C LEU A 241 14.64 -2.39 -27.59
N GLN A 242 15.32 -3.05 -28.53
CA GLN A 242 15.40 -2.60 -29.93
C GLN A 242 14.03 -2.61 -30.63
N SER A 243 13.20 -3.60 -30.31
CA SER A 243 11.84 -3.69 -30.86
C SER A 243 10.97 -2.54 -30.34
N LEU A 244 11.05 -2.23 -29.05
CA LEU A 244 10.39 -1.08 -28.45
C LEU A 244 10.88 0.23 -29.06
N GLN A 245 12.21 0.40 -29.17
CA GLN A 245 12.80 1.61 -29.77
C GLN A 245 12.27 1.85 -31.18
N ARG A 246 12.34 0.85 -32.05
CA ARG A 246 11.81 0.94 -33.42
C ARG A 246 10.31 1.24 -33.46
N LEU A 247 9.53 0.62 -32.57
CA LEU A 247 8.09 0.85 -32.48
C LEU A 247 7.78 2.29 -32.06
N THR A 248 8.38 2.75 -30.96
CA THR A 248 8.14 4.09 -30.38
C THR A 248 8.72 5.24 -31.21
N SER A 249 9.71 4.97 -32.07
CA SER A 249 10.29 5.96 -32.98
C SER A 249 9.58 6.06 -34.34
N SER A 250 8.55 5.24 -34.57
CA SER A 250 7.75 5.33 -35.80
C SER A 250 6.96 6.65 -35.84
N PRO A 251 6.93 7.39 -36.97
CA PRO A 251 6.18 8.64 -37.08
C PRO A 251 4.67 8.46 -36.87
N ASP A 252 4.14 7.27 -37.17
CA ASP A 252 2.71 6.91 -37.02
C ASP A 252 2.44 6.14 -35.71
N TYR A 253 3.34 6.24 -34.72
CA TYR A 253 3.14 5.59 -33.43
C TYR A 253 2.06 6.30 -32.60
N HIS A 254 0.98 5.57 -32.30
CA HIS A 254 -0.15 6.05 -31.48
C HIS A 254 -0.37 5.20 -30.21
N GLY A 255 0.60 4.35 -29.86
CA GLY A 255 0.54 3.49 -28.68
C GLY A 255 0.92 4.22 -27.37
N PRO A 256 1.19 3.48 -26.29
CA PRO A 256 1.48 4.05 -24.97
C PRO A 256 2.83 4.76 -24.92
N GLN A 257 2.98 5.70 -23.99
CA GLN A 257 4.27 6.29 -23.69
C GLN A 257 5.08 5.36 -22.77
N ILE A 258 6.15 4.77 -23.30
CA ILE A 258 6.95 3.77 -22.57
C ILE A 258 8.34 4.34 -22.29
N TYR A 259 8.71 4.37 -21.02
CA TYR A 259 10.05 4.73 -20.56
C TYR A 259 10.85 3.46 -20.28
N PHE A 260 11.95 3.28 -21.02
CA PHE A 260 12.87 2.17 -20.86
C PHE A 260 14.32 2.68 -21.00
N SER A 261 15.25 1.97 -20.38
CA SER A 261 16.67 2.31 -20.44
C SER A 261 17.37 1.36 -21.42
N MET A 262 17.98 1.92 -22.47
CA MET A 262 19.03 1.21 -23.22
C MET A 262 20.25 1.22 -22.29
N SER A 263 20.59 0.09 -21.68
CA SER A 263 21.71 -0.01 -20.74
C SER A 263 23.00 0.62 -21.30
N ASP A 264 23.71 1.39 -20.47
CA ASP A 264 25.00 2.04 -20.78
C ASP A 264 26.15 1.06 -21.13
N GLY A 265 25.92 -0.25 -21.08
CA GLY A 265 26.93 -1.30 -21.29
C GLY A 265 26.69 -2.24 -22.49
N GLN A 266 25.64 -2.04 -23.29
CA GLN A 266 25.31 -2.94 -24.41
C GLN A 266 25.43 -2.28 -25.79
N GLN A 267 25.97 -1.06 -25.86
CA GLN A 267 26.49 -0.52 -27.14
C GLN A 267 27.81 -1.20 -27.57
N ASN A 268 28.34 -2.13 -26.76
CA ASN A 268 29.56 -2.88 -27.05
C ASN A 268 29.35 -4.40 -27.00
N THR A 269 28.24 -4.92 -27.54
CA THR A 269 28.34 -6.22 -28.20
C THR A 269 29.03 -6.00 -29.55
N LEU A 270 30.34 -5.69 -29.52
CA LEU A 270 31.22 -6.30 -30.52
C LEU A 270 30.81 -7.77 -30.54
N HIS A 271 30.51 -8.31 -31.71
CA HIS A 271 30.33 -9.75 -31.87
C HIS A 271 31.48 -10.44 -31.15
N ARG A 272 31.22 -10.95 -29.94
CA ARG A 272 32.23 -11.72 -29.24
C ARG A 272 32.46 -12.96 -30.10
N PRO A 273 33.73 -13.32 -30.39
CA PRO A 273 34.05 -14.52 -31.13
C PRO A 273 33.24 -15.71 -30.59
N LEU A 274 32.73 -16.58 -31.48
CA LEU A 274 31.97 -17.76 -31.12
C LEU A 274 32.71 -18.60 -30.07
N ALA A 275 34.04 -18.66 -30.18
CA ALA A 275 34.92 -19.32 -29.21
C ALA A 275 34.75 -18.75 -27.79
N ASP A 276 34.72 -17.43 -27.62
CA ASP A 276 34.58 -16.77 -26.31
C ASP A 276 33.17 -16.95 -25.73
N ALA A 277 32.15 -16.94 -26.60
CA ALA A 277 30.77 -17.17 -26.19
C ALA A 277 30.53 -18.59 -25.64
N VAL A 278 31.11 -19.59 -26.30
CA VAL A 278 30.97 -21.00 -25.93
C VAL A 278 31.87 -21.34 -24.73
N THR A 279 33.06 -20.77 -24.65
CA THR A 279 34.00 -20.98 -23.54
C THR A 279 33.42 -20.54 -22.20
N ALA A 280 32.66 -19.44 -22.18
CA ALA A 280 32.00 -18.93 -20.98
C ALA A 280 30.93 -19.88 -20.37
N TRP A 281 30.53 -20.94 -21.07
CA TRP A 281 29.58 -21.95 -20.57
C TRP A 281 30.24 -23.12 -19.83
N PHE A 282 31.57 -23.20 -19.82
CA PHE A 282 32.32 -24.28 -19.19
C PHE A 282 33.04 -23.80 -17.92
N PRO A 283 33.24 -24.69 -16.92
CA PRO A 283 34.03 -24.39 -15.73
C PRO A 283 35.50 -24.10 -16.10
N GLU A 284 36.19 -23.25 -15.32
CA GLU A 284 37.53 -22.70 -15.62
C GLU A 284 38.57 -23.76 -16.05
N ASN A 285 38.50 -24.95 -15.47
CA ASN A 285 39.40 -26.06 -15.78
C ASN A 285 39.21 -26.68 -17.19
N LYS A 286 38.17 -26.30 -17.92
CA LYS A 286 37.87 -26.76 -19.29
C LYS A 286 37.81 -25.62 -20.30
N GLN A 287 37.95 -24.37 -19.86
CA GLN A 287 37.79 -23.20 -20.71
C GLN A 287 38.90 -23.10 -21.78
N SER A 288 40.15 -23.43 -21.43
CA SER A 288 41.29 -23.39 -22.38
C SER A 288 41.10 -24.36 -23.55
N ASP A 289 40.67 -25.59 -23.28
CA ASP A 289 40.49 -26.63 -24.29
C ASP A 289 39.30 -26.30 -25.21
N VAL A 290 38.21 -25.80 -24.63
CA VAL A 290 37.00 -25.40 -25.38
C VAL A 290 37.28 -24.17 -26.24
N SER A 291 38.00 -23.18 -25.74
CA SER A 291 38.38 -21.99 -26.52
C SER A 291 39.20 -22.36 -27.76
N GLN A 292 40.20 -23.26 -27.61
CA GLN A 292 41.01 -23.72 -28.74
C GLN A 292 40.21 -24.50 -29.79
N ILE A 293 39.27 -25.35 -29.36
CA ILE A 293 38.42 -26.11 -30.30
C ILE A 293 37.51 -25.18 -31.09
N TRP A 294 36.91 -24.20 -30.43
CA TRP A 294 35.89 -23.34 -31.04
C TRP A 294 36.48 -22.18 -31.86
N HIS A 295 37.73 -21.79 -31.62
CA HIS A 295 38.47 -20.88 -32.52
C HIS A 295 38.71 -21.47 -33.92
N ALA A 296 38.70 -22.81 -34.07
CA ALA A 296 38.84 -23.45 -35.38
C ALA A 296 37.57 -23.36 -36.26
N PHE A 297 36.45 -22.90 -35.69
CA PHE A 297 35.15 -22.77 -36.37
C PHE A 297 34.74 -21.31 -36.63
N GLU A 298 35.66 -20.37 -36.37
CA GLU A 298 35.57 -18.96 -36.79
C GLU A 298 36.22 -18.76 -38.15
#